data_AF-A0A934TZ29-F1
#
_entry.id   AF-A0A934TZ29-F1
#
_cell.length_a   1.000
_cell.length_b   1.000
_cell.length_c   1.000
_cell.angle_alpha   90.00
_cell.angle_beta   90.00
_cell.angle_gamma   90.00
#
_symmetry.space_group_name_H-M   'P 1'
#
loop_
_entity.id
_entity.type
_entity.pdbx_description
1 polymer ?
#
loop_
_entity_poly.entity_id
_entity_poly.type
_entity_poly.pdbx_seq_one_letter_code
_entity_poly.pdbx_strand_id
1 'polypeptide(L)'
;MDEKTVLELKQELTKLKKAQVRIKRKFTFMLSVIAMLVLITATLAWFTLSNFASVNDITLKISTAPELYLDIENRGTDVSLWKKVLTNDMINTSLRAQNAPTLDQQLLDPVTSSNGITFSSQSGASRNSNDTSFVEFKVWFIATKEMYVHLSGQTVQVEGQDATTACTTTETGAKADIVNAVRVSYEDNGSAAIWEPHKGSSVAGQTTFDVGQSFGSDSRLFHLDTLTPKQITFRIWAEGEDPECDNDVQDANVTFQMLFGGADENGNSFE
;
A
#
# COMPACT_ATOMS: atom_id res chain seq x y z
N MET A 1 -35.91 -65.36 -38.30
CA MET A 1 -34.99 -65.02 -37.20
C MET A 1 -35.35 -65.94 -36.04
N ASP A 2 -34.45 -66.83 -35.62
CA ASP A 2 -34.79 -67.81 -34.58
C ASP A 2 -34.87 -67.14 -33.19
N GLU A 3 -35.62 -67.77 -32.29
CA GLU A 3 -35.90 -67.26 -30.94
C GLU A 3 -34.62 -67.10 -30.10
N LYS A 4 -33.61 -67.93 -30.36
CA LYS A 4 -32.31 -67.91 -29.68
C LYS A 4 -31.51 -66.67 -30.06
N THR A 5 -31.53 -66.29 -31.33
CA THR A 5 -30.88 -65.09 -31.87
C THR A 5 -31.51 -63.82 -31.30
N VAL A 6 -32.85 -63.81 -31.16
CA VAL A 6 -33.57 -62.71 -30.52
C VAL A 6 -33.22 -62.61 -29.03
N LEU A 7 -33.04 -63.73 -28.34
CA LEU A 7 -32.68 -63.76 -26.93
C LEU A 7 -31.23 -63.27 -26.69
N GLU A 8 -30.29 -63.68 -27.53
CA GLU A 8 -28.89 -63.25 -27.49
C GLU A 8 -28.77 -61.73 -27.73
N LEU A 9 -29.47 -61.20 -28.73
CA LEU A 9 -29.51 -59.75 -29.00
C LEU A 9 -30.10 -58.96 -27.82
N LYS A 10 -31.16 -59.46 -27.17
CA LYS A 10 -31.73 -58.82 -25.97
C LYS A 10 -30.75 -58.83 -24.80
N GLN A 11 -29.97 -59.88 -24.62
CA GLN A 11 -28.95 -59.96 -23.57
C GLN A 11 -27.79 -59.00 -23.83
N GLU A 12 -27.27 -58.93 -25.06
CA GLU A 12 -26.23 -57.96 -25.41
C GLU A 12 -26.69 -56.51 -25.25
N LEU A 13 -27.90 -56.19 -25.72
CA LEU A 13 -28.48 -54.86 -25.59
C LEU A 13 -28.68 -54.48 -24.12
N THR A 14 -29.00 -55.45 -23.26
CA THR A 14 -29.09 -55.25 -21.80
C THR A 14 -27.72 -55.04 -21.16
N LYS A 15 -26.68 -55.78 -21.60
CA LYS A 15 -25.30 -55.59 -21.13
C LYS A 15 -24.75 -54.23 -21.54
N LEU A 16 -24.97 -53.81 -22.79
CA LEU A 16 -24.59 -52.49 -23.30
C LEU A 16 -25.29 -51.36 -22.54
N LYS A 17 -26.61 -51.47 -22.31
CA LYS A 17 -27.36 -50.51 -21.48
C LYS A 17 -26.81 -50.41 -20.05
N LYS A 18 -26.51 -51.55 -19.42
CA LYS A 18 -25.92 -51.57 -18.07
C LYS A 18 -24.52 -50.95 -18.05
N ALA A 19 -23.69 -51.20 -19.05
CA ALA A 19 -22.37 -50.60 -19.20
C ALA A 19 -22.47 -49.07 -19.41
N GLN A 20 -23.38 -48.62 -20.28
CA GLN A 20 -23.63 -47.20 -20.54
C GLN A 20 -24.12 -46.47 -19.29
N VAL A 21 -25.03 -47.07 -18.51
CA VAL A 21 -25.50 -46.49 -17.23
C VAL A 21 -24.36 -46.44 -16.20
N ARG A 22 -23.50 -47.46 -16.12
CA ARG A 22 -22.32 -47.44 -15.25
C ARG A 22 -21.33 -46.34 -15.65
N ILE A 23 -21.06 -46.17 -16.93
CA ILE A 23 -20.19 -45.11 -17.45
C ILE A 23 -20.78 -43.73 -17.15
N LYS A 24 -22.07 -43.51 -17.45
CA LYS A 24 -22.77 -42.26 -17.11
C LYS A 24 -22.72 -41.97 -15.61
N ARG A 25 -22.97 -42.96 -14.75
CA ARG A 25 -22.89 -42.80 -13.29
C ARG A 25 -21.49 -42.46 -12.80
N LYS A 26 -20.44 -43.10 -13.35
CA LYS A 26 -19.04 -42.77 -13.04
C LYS A 26 -18.68 -41.36 -13.50
N PHE A 27 -19.12 -40.97 -14.70
CA PHE A 27 -18.89 -39.63 -15.25
C PHE A 27 -19.60 -38.56 -14.43
N THR A 28 -20.88 -38.76 -14.09
CA THR A 28 -21.62 -37.83 -13.21
C THR A 28 -20.97 -37.72 -11.83
N PHE A 29 -20.55 -38.84 -11.24
CA PHE A 29 -19.85 -38.82 -9.94
C PHE A 29 -18.52 -38.06 -10.01
N MET A 30 -17.72 -38.30 -11.06
CA MET A 30 -16.46 -37.59 -11.27
C MET A 30 -16.70 -36.09 -11.46
N LEU A 31 -17.71 -35.71 -12.25
CA LEU A 31 -18.09 -34.31 -12.46
C LEU A 31 -18.54 -33.65 -11.15
N SER A 32 -19.29 -34.36 -10.30
CA SER A 32 -19.68 -33.88 -8.97
C SER A 32 -18.48 -33.68 -8.04
N VAL A 33 -17.49 -34.58 -8.05
CA VAL A 33 -16.26 -34.42 -7.27
C VAL A 33 -15.45 -33.22 -7.74
N ILE A 34 -15.31 -33.03 -9.06
CA ILE A 34 -14.62 -31.85 -9.62
C ILE A 34 -15.37 -30.57 -9.25
N ALA A 35 -16.71 -30.54 -9.38
CA ALA A 35 -17.51 -29.39 -9.00
C ALA A 35 -17.36 -29.07 -7.51
N MET A 36 -17.31 -30.08 -6.64
CA MET A 36 -17.08 -29.91 -5.21
C MET A 36 -15.69 -29.35 -4.93
N LEU A 37 -14.65 -29.85 -5.61
CA LEU A 37 -13.28 -29.32 -5.48
C LEU A 37 -13.21 -27.86 -5.92
N VAL A 38 -13.84 -27.51 -7.04
CA VAL A 38 -13.90 -26.13 -7.54
C VAL A 38 -14.60 -25.21 -6.52
N LEU A 39 -15.72 -25.65 -5.94
CA LEU A 39 -16.42 -24.90 -4.90
C LEU A 39 -15.54 -24.72 -3.66
N ILE A 40 -14.86 -25.77 -3.19
CA ILE A 40 -13.93 -25.67 -2.05
C ILE A 40 -12.81 -24.68 -2.35
N THR A 41 -12.20 -24.74 -3.54
CA THR A 41 -11.13 -23.80 -3.91
C THR A 41 -11.63 -22.37 -4.03
N ALA A 42 -12.83 -22.16 -4.57
CA ALA A 42 -13.44 -20.83 -4.66
C ALA A 42 -13.81 -20.29 -3.27
N THR A 43 -14.33 -21.14 -2.39
CA THR A 43 -14.65 -20.80 -1.00
C THR A 43 -13.39 -20.46 -0.21
N LEU A 44 -12.31 -21.22 -0.35
CA LEU A 44 -11.03 -20.91 0.29
C LEU A 44 -10.39 -19.62 -0.26
N ALA A 45 -10.43 -19.41 -1.58
CA ALA A 45 -9.94 -18.18 -2.19
C ALA A 45 -10.73 -16.96 -1.72
N TRP A 46 -12.06 -17.08 -1.65
CA TRP A 46 -12.94 -16.03 -1.14
C TRP A 46 -12.68 -15.75 0.34
N PHE A 47 -12.59 -16.78 1.19
CA PHE A 47 -12.26 -16.59 2.61
C PHE A 47 -10.87 -16.00 2.83
N THR A 48 -9.90 -16.32 1.97
CA THR A 48 -8.58 -15.72 2.04
C THR A 48 -8.63 -14.24 1.65
N LEU A 49 -9.39 -13.88 0.60
CA LEU A 49 -9.53 -12.50 0.15
C LEU A 49 -10.35 -11.64 1.15
N SER A 50 -11.35 -12.24 1.81
CA SER A 50 -12.24 -11.54 2.75
C SER A 50 -11.71 -11.44 4.18
N ASN A 51 -10.46 -11.86 4.43
CA ASN A 51 -9.88 -11.91 5.77
C ASN A 51 -8.82 -10.82 6.01
N PHE A 52 -8.55 -9.96 5.03
CA PHE A 52 -7.51 -8.95 5.15
C PHE A 52 -8.07 -7.57 4.87
N ALA A 53 -7.54 -6.58 5.59
CA ALA A 53 -7.72 -5.19 5.20
C ALA A 53 -7.09 -4.96 3.82
N SER A 54 -7.60 -4.02 3.02
CA SER A 54 -6.98 -3.61 1.76
C SER A 54 -7.32 -2.16 1.43
N VAL A 55 -6.43 -1.50 0.68
CA VAL A 55 -6.59 -0.13 0.19
C VAL A 55 -6.39 -0.11 -1.32
N ASN A 56 -7.44 0.21 -2.06
CA ASN A 56 -7.42 0.14 -3.52
C ASN A 56 -7.36 1.51 -4.21
N ASP A 57 -7.46 2.59 -3.43
CA ASP A 57 -7.35 3.95 -3.95
C ASP A 57 -6.52 4.83 -3.00
N ILE A 58 -5.36 5.26 -3.49
CA ILE A 58 -4.40 6.08 -2.76
C ILE A 58 -4.26 7.43 -3.46
N THR A 59 -4.66 8.49 -2.77
CA THR A 59 -4.38 9.87 -3.20
C THR A 59 -3.20 10.43 -2.42
N LEU A 60 -2.20 10.95 -3.13
CA LEU A 60 -0.98 11.53 -2.58
C LEU A 60 -0.78 12.96 -3.07
N LYS A 61 -0.66 13.89 -2.12
CA LYS A 61 -0.21 15.26 -2.37
C LYS A 61 0.93 15.60 -1.43
N ILE A 62 2.08 15.91 -1.99
CA ILE A 62 3.26 16.33 -1.21
C ILE A 62 3.52 17.80 -1.48
N SER A 63 3.61 18.61 -0.45
CA SER A 63 3.87 20.05 -0.51
C SER A 63 5.10 20.42 0.32
N THR A 64 5.70 21.57 0.04
CA THR A 64 6.89 22.06 0.75
C THR A 64 6.75 23.52 1.15
N ALA A 65 7.35 23.88 2.29
CA ALA A 65 7.48 25.25 2.79
C ALA A 65 8.38 26.14 1.89
N PRO A 66 8.42 27.48 2.08
CA PRO A 66 9.05 28.43 1.15
C PRO A 66 10.52 28.17 0.81
N GLU A 67 11.34 27.64 1.72
CA GLU A 67 12.78 27.44 1.51
C GLU A 67 13.15 25.99 1.09
N LEU A 68 12.15 25.11 0.96
CA LEU A 68 12.31 23.70 0.60
C LEU A 68 11.64 23.40 -0.74
N TYR A 69 12.27 22.60 -1.59
CA TYR A 69 11.73 22.23 -2.89
C TYR A 69 11.93 20.73 -3.14
N LEU A 70 11.17 20.19 -4.07
CA LEU A 70 11.19 18.77 -4.40
C LEU A 70 10.92 18.49 -5.88
N ASP A 71 11.26 17.30 -6.33
CA ASP A 71 10.88 16.75 -7.63
C ASP A 71 11.05 15.21 -7.61
N ILE A 72 10.48 14.51 -8.58
CA ILE A 72 10.73 13.07 -8.80
C ILE A 72 12.09 12.82 -9.47
N GLU A 73 12.71 13.86 -10.04
CA GLU A 73 14.01 13.81 -10.71
C GLU A 73 15.01 14.77 -10.07
N ASN A 74 16.31 14.45 -10.13
CA ASN A 74 17.33 15.40 -9.71
C ASN A 74 17.44 16.54 -10.72
N ARG A 75 17.15 17.78 -10.28
CA ARG A 75 17.23 18.99 -11.11
C ARG A 75 18.55 19.77 -10.93
N GLY A 76 19.52 19.22 -10.21
CA GLY A 76 20.76 19.90 -9.88
C GLY A 76 20.55 21.04 -8.88
N THR A 77 21.41 22.06 -8.93
CA THR A 77 21.42 23.15 -7.92
C THR A 77 20.55 24.35 -8.29
N ASP A 78 19.98 24.40 -9.49
CA ASP A 78 19.10 25.49 -9.93
C ASP A 78 17.69 25.29 -9.39
N VAL A 79 17.38 25.94 -8.26
CA VAL A 79 16.09 25.85 -7.56
C VAL A 79 14.87 26.22 -8.43
N SER A 80 15.06 26.97 -9.52
CA SER A 80 13.95 27.36 -10.42
C SER A 80 13.36 26.19 -11.22
N LEU A 81 14.12 25.10 -11.34
CA LEU A 81 13.69 23.86 -12.01
C LEU A 81 12.93 22.91 -11.08
N TRP A 82 12.96 23.17 -9.78
CA TRP A 82 12.31 22.35 -8.75
C TRP A 82 10.88 22.81 -8.50
N LYS A 83 10.11 21.96 -7.81
CA LYS A 83 8.68 22.16 -7.57
C LYS A 83 8.39 22.35 -6.09
N LYS A 84 7.21 22.88 -5.80
CA LYS A 84 6.68 22.95 -4.44
C LYS A 84 5.70 21.84 -4.12
N VAL A 85 5.04 21.29 -5.14
CA VAL A 85 3.98 20.29 -5.02
C VAL A 85 4.25 19.09 -5.93
N LEU A 86 4.11 17.86 -5.40
CA LEU A 86 3.94 16.63 -6.17
C LEU A 86 2.50 16.15 -6.09
N THR A 87 1.98 15.70 -7.24
CA THR A 87 0.64 15.11 -7.38
C THR A 87 0.74 13.62 -7.69
N ASN A 88 -0.39 12.92 -7.63
CA ASN A 88 -0.53 11.52 -8.06
C ASN A 88 0.12 11.25 -9.42
N ASP A 89 -0.12 12.08 -10.43
CA ASP A 89 0.39 11.86 -11.79
C ASP A 89 1.93 11.89 -11.85
N MET A 90 2.53 12.77 -11.06
CA MET A 90 3.98 12.88 -10.95
C MET A 90 4.57 11.66 -10.25
N ILE A 91 3.95 11.23 -9.14
CA ILE A 91 4.37 10.03 -8.41
C ILE A 91 4.19 8.78 -9.28
N ASN A 92 3.09 8.67 -10.01
CA ASN A 92 2.84 7.61 -10.99
C ASN A 92 3.89 7.60 -12.10
N THR A 93 4.45 8.74 -12.49
CA THR A 93 5.57 8.80 -13.44
C THR A 93 6.82 8.16 -12.85
N SER A 94 7.13 8.45 -11.57
CA SER A 94 8.24 7.81 -10.84
C SER A 94 8.03 6.29 -10.66
N LEU A 95 6.81 5.86 -10.35
CA LEU A 95 6.46 4.44 -10.21
C LEU A 95 6.65 3.69 -11.54
N ARG A 96 6.15 4.24 -12.65
CA ARG A 96 6.33 3.65 -13.99
C ARG A 96 7.80 3.55 -14.38
N ALA A 97 8.61 4.56 -14.08
CA ALA A 97 10.06 4.54 -14.34
C ALA A 97 10.78 3.42 -13.58
N GLN A 98 10.22 2.99 -12.44
CA GLN A 98 10.73 1.89 -11.61
C GLN A 98 10.09 0.53 -11.94
N ASN A 99 9.27 0.44 -13.00
CA ASN A 99 8.43 -0.73 -13.31
C ASN A 99 7.54 -1.16 -12.13
N ALA A 100 7.10 -0.19 -11.32
CA ALA A 100 6.19 -0.37 -10.21
C ALA A 100 4.73 -0.16 -10.66
N PRO A 101 3.75 -0.84 -10.03
CA PRO A 101 2.33 -0.52 -10.19
C PRO A 101 2.07 0.94 -9.81
N THR A 102 1.22 1.62 -10.57
CA THR A 102 0.77 2.99 -10.26
C THR A 102 -0.14 2.99 -9.04
N LEU A 103 -0.38 4.16 -8.42
CA LEU A 103 -1.16 4.28 -7.18
C LEU A 103 -2.57 3.67 -7.27
N ASP A 104 -3.21 3.72 -8.44
CA ASP A 104 -4.52 3.11 -8.74
C ASP A 104 -4.49 1.59 -8.94
N GLN A 105 -3.28 1.00 -8.97
CA GLN A 105 -3.03 -0.43 -9.09
C GLN A 105 -2.51 -1.04 -7.78
N GLN A 106 -2.31 -0.21 -6.76
CA GLN A 106 -1.88 -0.64 -5.43
C GLN A 106 -3.08 -1.20 -4.66
N LEU A 107 -2.83 -2.23 -3.84
CA LEU A 107 -3.84 -2.85 -2.99
C LEU A 107 -3.54 -2.66 -1.50
N LEU A 108 -2.29 -2.34 -1.15
CA LEU A 108 -1.79 -2.28 0.22
C LEU A 108 -2.24 -3.47 1.07
N ASP A 109 -1.95 -4.69 0.59
CA ASP A 109 -2.11 -5.89 1.40
C ASP A 109 -1.41 -5.71 2.76
N PRO A 110 -2.00 -6.12 3.90
CA PRO A 110 -1.46 -5.81 5.21
C PRO A 110 -0.08 -6.42 5.39
N VAL A 111 0.86 -5.56 5.74
CA VAL A 111 2.26 -5.91 5.98
C VAL A 111 2.74 -5.28 7.26
N THR A 112 3.81 -5.83 7.80
CA THR A 112 4.43 -5.37 9.03
C THR A 112 5.88 -5.05 8.80
N SER A 113 6.34 -3.95 9.37
CA SER A 113 7.73 -3.52 9.29
C SER A 113 8.22 -2.87 10.58
N SER A 114 9.17 -3.47 11.27
CA SER A 114 9.73 -2.85 12.49
C SER A 114 10.60 -1.61 12.23
N ASN A 115 11.08 -1.42 10.99
CA ASN A 115 12.06 -0.40 10.62
C ASN A 115 11.62 0.51 9.47
N GLY A 116 10.42 0.31 8.89
CA GLY A 116 9.93 1.08 7.73
C GLY A 116 10.70 0.82 6.43
N ILE A 117 11.51 -0.23 6.35
CA ILE A 117 12.35 -0.55 5.17
C ILE A 117 12.10 -1.97 4.69
N THR A 118 12.03 -2.93 5.61
CA THR A 118 11.81 -4.35 5.30
C THR A 118 10.42 -4.76 5.74
N PHE A 119 9.66 -5.41 4.85
CA PHE A 119 8.25 -5.74 5.08
C PHE A 119 8.04 -7.24 5.07
N SER A 120 7.15 -7.72 5.93
CA SER A 120 6.65 -9.09 5.91
C SER A 120 5.12 -9.11 5.96
N SER A 121 4.51 -10.09 5.32
CA SER A 121 3.08 -10.38 5.55
C SER A 121 2.83 -10.79 7.00
N GLN A 122 1.56 -10.83 7.40
CA GLN A 122 1.14 -11.40 8.69
C GLN A 122 1.59 -12.86 8.90
N SER A 123 1.83 -13.62 7.82
CA SER A 123 2.37 -14.98 7.88
C SER A 123 3.91 -15.03 8.01
N GLY A 124 4.58 -13.88 8.06
CA GLY A 124 6.03 -13.74 8.16
C GLY A 124 6.79 -13.86 6.83
N ALA A 125 6.10 -13.89 5.69
CA ALA A 125 6.75 -13.94 4.38
C ALA A 125 7.25 -12.55 3.98
N SER A 126 8.53 -12.44 3.61
CA SER A 126 9.10 -11.17 3.12
C SER A 126 8.33 -10.67 1.89
N ARG A 127 8.03 -9.37 1.87
CA ARG A 127 7.45 -8.66 0.74
C ARG A 127 8.50 -7.80 0.06
N ASN A 128 8.42 -7.70 -1.26
CA ASN A 128 9.38 -6.95 -2.07
C ASN A 128 8.71 -5.70 -2.60
N SER A 129 9.49 -4.69 -2.96
CA SER A 129 8.93 -3.56 -3.69
C SER A 129 8.27 -4.03 -4.99
N ASN A 130 7.25 -3.28 -5.42
CA ASN A 130 6.45 -3.53 -6.63
C ASN A 130 5.48 -4.73 -6.56
N ASP A 131 5.29 -5.36 -5.40
CA ASP A 131 4.36 -6.49 -5.23
C ASP A 131 2.94 -6.10 -4.80
N THR A 132 2.59 -4.82 -4.92
CA THR A 132 1.32 -4.17 -4.52
C THR A 132 1.00 -4.11 -3.03
N SER A 133 1.79 -4.75 -2.15
CA SER A 133 1.56 -4.75 -0.69
C SER A 133 1.95 -3.43 -0.03
N PHE A 134 2.88 -2.68 -0.63
CA PHE A 134 3.26 -1.34 -0.19
C PHE A 134 3.72 -0.52 -1.40
N VAL A 135 3.53 0.80 -1.31
CA VAL A 135 4.05 1.74 -2.32
C VAL A 135 5.49 2.08 -1.95
N GLU A 136 6.41 2.04 -2.91
CA GLU A 136 7.78 2.55 -2.75
C GLU A 136 8.10 3.51 -3.90
N PHE A 137 8.53 4.73 -3.58
CA PHE A 137 8.98 5.69 -4.59
C PHE A 137 10.03 6.63 -4.01
N LYS A 138 10.77 7.29 -4.89
CA LYS A 138 11.86 8.20 -4.50
C LYS A 138 11.51 9.63 -4.84
N VAL A 139 11.84 10.53 -3.93
CA VAL A 139 11.66 11.97 -4.08
C VAL A 139 12.99 12.65 -3.82
N TRP A 140 13.36 13.57 -4.71
CA TRP A 140 14.49 14.45 -4.49
C TRP A 140 14.04 15.71 -3.76
N PHE A 141 14.85 16.17 -2.81
CA PHE A 141 14.68 17.41 -2.08
C PHE A 141 15.91 18.31 -2.25
N ILE A 142 15.69 19.62 -2.25
CA ILE A 142 16.73 20.65 -2.15
C ILE A 142 16.21 21.79 -1.29
N ALA A 143 17.10 22.44 -0.55
CA ALA A 143 16.78 23.63 0.21
C ALA A 143 17.71 24.79 -0.14
N THR A 144 17.21 26.02 -0.06
CA THR A 144 17.99 27.27 -0.24
C THR A 144 18.83 27.62 0.98
N LYS A 145 18.62 26.92 2.09
CA LYS A 145 19.34 27.04 3.36
C LYS A 145 19.53 25.65 3.96
N GLU A 146 20.51 25.54 4.86
CA GLU A 146 20.70 24.34 5.65
C GLU A 146 19.51 24.15 6.61
N MET A 147 18.96 22.94 6.68
CA MET A 147 17.80 22.65 7.53
C MET A 147 17.68 21.16 7.88
N TYR A 148 17.04 20.90 9.02
CA TYR A 148 16.42 19.62 9.30
C TYR A 148 15.00 19.64 8.74
N VAL A 149 14.63 18.59 8.00
CA VAL A 149 13.32 18.47 7.37
C VAL A 149 12.38 17.66 8.26
N HIS A 150 11.14 18.14 8.38
CA HIS A 150 10.07 17.59 9.20
C HIS A 150 8.75 17.55 8.41
N LEU A 151 7.78 16.76 8.88
CA LEU A 151 6.38 16.98 8.53
C LEU A 151 5.82 18.12 9.38
N SER A 152 5.14 19.08 8.75
CA SER A 152 4.52 20.22 9.42
C SER A 152 3.04 19.97 9.67
N GLY A 153 2.61 20.24 10.91
CA GLY A 153 1.20 20.24 11.32
C GLY A 153 0.51 21.60 11.11
N GLN A 154 1.22 22.57 10.55
CA GLN A 154 0.65 23.87 10.20
C GLN A 154 -0.21 23.75 8.93
N THR A 155 -1.07 24.74 8.76
CA THR A 155 -1.72 24.99 7.47
C THR A 155 -1.06 26.20 6.83
N VAL A 156 -0.45 26.01 5.66
CA VAL A 156 0.22 27.08 4.92
C VAL A 156 -0.31 27.16 3.49
N GLN A 157 -0.14 28.31 2.86
CA GLN A 157 -0.53 28.51 1.46
C GLN A 157 0.62 28.11 0.54
N VAL A 158 0.43 27.06 -0.25
CA VAL A 158 1.37 26.62 -1.30
C VAL A 158 0.66 26.71 -2.64
N GLU A 159 1.21 27.51 -3.55
CA GLU A 159 0.63 27.76 -4.88
C GLU A 159 -0.85 28.19 -4.85
N GLY A 160 -1.24 28.96 -3.81
CA GLY A 160 -2.60 29.49 -3.64
C GLY A 160 -3.64 28.47 -3.16
N GLN A 161 -3.20 27.36 -2.61
CA GLN A 161 -4.04 26.33 -1.98
C GLN A 161 -3.57 26.08 -0.55
N ASP A 162 -4.51 25.76 0.34
CA ASP A 162 -4.14 25.25 1.66
C ASP A 162 -3.37 23.94 1.53
N ALA A 163 -2.27 23.85 2.27
CA ALA A 163 -1.47 22.65 2.43
C ALA A 163 -1.27 22.39 3.92
N THR A 164 -1.53 21.16 4.33
CA THR A 164 -1.33 20.67 5.69
C THR A 164 -0.95 19.19 5.63
N THR A 165 -0.40 18.65 6.71
CA THR A 165 -0.16 17.21 6.82
C THR A 165 -1.39 16.53 7.41
N ALA A 166 -1.97 15.57 6.67
CA ALA A 166 -3.15 14.84 7.08
C ALA A 166 -3.24 13.48 6.36
N CYS A 167 -3.83 12.51 7.03
CA CYS A 167 -4.31 11.26 6.43
C CYS A 167 -5.83 11.22 6.58
N THR A 168 -6.57 11.10 5.49
CA THR A 168 -8.04 11.12 5.51
C THR A 168 -8.63 10.06 4.61
N THR A 169 -9.90 9.74 4.83
CA THR A 169 -10.68 8.83 4.00
C THR A 169 -12.09 9.37 3.80
N THR A 170 -12.75 8.95 2.73
CA THR A 170 -14.18 9.20 2.52
C THR A 170 -15.04 8.01 2.94
N GLU A 171 -14.41 6.91 3.36
CA GLU A 171 -15.09 5.74 3.89
C GLU A 171 -15.88 6.06 5.17
N THR A 172 -16.83 5.19 5.50
CA THR A 172 -17.66 5.30 6.71
C THR A 172 -17.79 3.94 7.39
N GLY A 173 -18.14 3.92 8.69
CA GLY A 173 -18.18 2.69 9.48
C GLY A 173 -16.78 2.12 9.68
N ALA A 174 -16.66 0.80 9.81
CA ALA A 174 -15.38 0.12 10.06
C ALA A 174 -14.32 0.42 8.98
N LYS A 175 -14.71 0.58 7.71
CA LYS A 175 -13.78 0.94 6.63
C LYS A 175 -13.06 2.28 6.86
N ALA A 176 -13.64 3.19 7.64
CA ALA A 176 -13.01 4.46 7.95
C ALA A 176 -11.76 4.29 8.84
N ASP A 177 -11.63 3.16 9.54
CA ASP A 177 -10.53 2.89 10.46
C ASP A 177 -9.19 2.67 9.73
N ILE A 178 -9.20 2.55 8.39
CA ILE A 178 -7.97 2.44 7.59
C ILE A 178 -6.95 3.55 7.87
N VAL A 179 -7.43 4.76 8.16
CA VAL A 179 -6.54 5.91 8.39
C VAL A 179 -5.73 5.76 9.67
N ASN A 180 -6.13 4.87 10.58
CA ASN A 180 -5.41 4.52 11.79
C ASN A 180 -4.35 3.45 11.54
N ALA A 181 -4.60 2.54 10.61
CA ALA A 181 -3.70 1.43 10.29
C ALA A 181 -2.56 1.79 9.33
N VAL A 182 -2.67 2.88 8.56
CA VAL A 182 -1.67 3.22 7.55
C VAL A 182 -0.47 3.97 8.10
N ARG A 183 0.70 3.76 7.48
CA ARG A 183 1.95 4.42 7.86
C ARG A 183 2.76 4.85 6.65
N VAL A 184 3.64 5.84 6.88
CA VAL A 184 4.59 6.33 5.88
C VAL A 184 6.00 6.36 6.46
N SER A 185 6.97 5.79 5.76
CA SER A 185 8.38 5.86 6.15
C SER A 185 9.18 6.76 5.22
N TYR A 186 10.14 7.48 5.79
CA TYR A 186 11.10 8.32 5.06
C TYR A 186 12.51 7.81 5.32
N GLU A 187 13.10 7.12 4.34
CA GLU A 187 14.44 6.55 4.46
C GLU A 187 15.51 7.53 3.96
N ASP A 188 16.48 7.80 4.82
CA ASP A 188 17.76 8.45 4.51
C ASP A 188 18.91 7.51 4.94
N ASN A 189 19.70 7.04 3.97
CA ASN A 189 20.89 6.21 4.19
C ASN A 189 20.67 4.96 5.08
N GLY A 190 19.61 4.18 4.82
CA GLY A 190 19.35 2.91 5.51
C GLY A 190 18.74 3.04 6.92
N SER A 191 18.40 4.26 7.33
CA SER A 191 17.56 4.52 8.50
C SER A 191 16.27 5.21 8.03
N ALA A 192 15.14 4.88 8.65
CA ALA A 192 13.86 5.49 8.31
C ALA A 192 13.13 6.02 9.55
N ALA A 193 12.53 7.21 9.40
CA ALA A 193 11.54 7.71 10.34
C ALA A 193 10.15 7.27 9.88
N ILE A 194 9.30 6.80 10.80
CA ILE A 194 7.95 6.30 10.48
C ILE A 194 6.89 7.26 11.02
N TRP A 195 6.15 7.87 10.11
CA TRP A 195 4.95 8.65 10.42
C TRP A 195 3.74 7.74 10.54
N GLU A 196 3.01 7.88 11.65
CA GLU A 196 1.74 7.24 11.94
C GLU A 196 0.69 8.35 12.15
N PRO A 197 -0.17 8.62 11.14
CA PRO A 197 -1.05 9.78 11.13
C PRO A 197 -2.04 9.88 12.29
N HIS A 198 -2.49 8.74 12.82
CA HIS A 198 -3.40 8.68 13.96
C HIS A 198 -2.78 7.78 15.03
N LYS A 199 -1.59 8.19 15.49
CA LYS A 199 -0.74 7.36 16.33
C LYS A 199 -1.48 6.70 17.49
N GLY A 200 -1.52 5.38 17.45
CA GLY A 200 -2.12 4.52 18.46
C GLY A 200 -1.08 3.92 19.41
N SER A 201 -1.39 2.72 19.89
CA SER A 201 -0.44 1.95 20.70
C SER A 201 0.66 1.37 19.82
N SER A 202 1.90 1.38 20.30
CA SER A 202 3.02 0.82 19.53
C SER A 202 2.81 -0.67 19.24
N VAL A 203 2.92 -1.04 17.96
CA VAL A 203 2.87 -2.42 17.46
C VAL A 203 4.17 -2.77 16.72
N ALA A 204 4.42 -4.05 16.44
CA ALA A 204 5.53 -4.53 15.61
C ALA A 204 6.94 -4.03 16.00
N GLY A 205 7.15 -3.63 17.26
CA GLY A 205 8.41 -3.06 17.74
C GLY A 205 8.80 -1.73 17.06
N GLN A 206 7.83 -1.04 16.45
CA GLN A 206 8.09 0.20 15.71
C GLN A 206 8.25 1.40 16.63
N THR A 207 9.11 2.32 16.22
CA THR A 207 9.15 3.68 16.76
C THR A 207 8.53 4.62 15.72
N THR A 208 7.31 5.07 16.00
CA THR A 208 6.55 5.96 15.13
C THR A 208 6.41 7.34 15.76
N PHE A 209 6.11 8.34 14.93
CA PHE A 209 5.76 9.69 15.37
C PHE A 209 4.44 10.13 14.73
N ASP A 210 3.75 11.04 15.42
CA ASP A 210 2.66 11.82 14.85
C ASP A 210 3.13 13.27 14.65
N VAL A 211 2.46 14.01 13.78
CA VAL A 211 2.78 15.40 13.48
C VAL A 211 2.35 16.28 14.64
N GLY A 212 3.34 16.65 15.46
CA GLY A 212 3.17 17.67 16.48
C GLY A 212 3.17 19.10 15.92
N GLN A 213 2.73 20.05 16.74
CA GLN A 213 2.81 21.49 16.44
C GLN A 213 4.25 22.05 16.48
N SER A 214 5.25 21.24 16.85
CA SER A 214 6.64 21.68 17.06
C SER A 214 7.64 20.68 16.50
N PHE A 215 8.73 21.19 15.91
CA PHE A 215 9.81 20.38 15.32
C PHE A 215 10.80 19.95 16.41
N GLY A 216 10.54 18.80 17.04
CA GLY A 216 11.47 18.16 17.99
C GLY A 216 12.53 17.31 17.29
N SER A 217 13.59 16.93 18.01
CA SER A 217 14.62 16.00 17.50
C SER A 217 14.03 14.68 16.99
N ASP A 218 12.95 14.22 17.64
CA ASP A 218 12.35 12.92 17.43
C ASP A 218 11.44 12.87 16.19
N SER A 219 11.14 14.02 15.58
CA SER A 219 10.37 14.13 14.33
C SER A 219 11.24 14.54 13.12
N ARG A 220 12.57 14.56 13.27
CA ARG A 220 13.50 14.83 12.18
C ARG A 220 13.48 13.66 11.20
N LEU A 221 13.24 13.98 9.92
CA LEU A 221 13.22 12.96 8.87
C LEU A 221 14.61 12.81 8.24
N PHE A 222 15.22 13.93 7.87
CA PHE A 222 16.55 14.00 7.26
C PHE A 222 17.09 15.43 7.34
N HIS A 223 18.39 15.58 7.11
CA HIS A 223 19.08 16.86 7.02
C HIS A 223 19.38 17.23 5.56
N LEU A 224 19.33 18.52 5.24
CA LEU A 224 19.71 19.06 3.94
C LEU A 224 20.77 20.14 4.11
N ASP A 225 21.88 19.98 3.40
CA ASP A 225 22.83 21.06 3.17
C ASP A 225 22.27 22.06 2.16
N THR A 226 22.72 23.32 2.28
CA THR A 226 22.32 24.40 1.36
C THR A 226 22.61 24.00 -0.09
N LEU A 227 21.60 24.09 -0.95
CA LEU A 227 21.65 23.82 -2.39
C LEU A 227 22.23 22.45 -2.78
N THR A 228 22.11 21.46 -1.89
CA THR A 228 22.58 20.10 -2.15
C THR A 228 21.40 19.15 -2.29
N PRO A 229 21.09 18.68 -3.52
CA PRO A 229 20.03 17.72 -3.75
C PRO A 229 20.26 16.43 -2.97
N LYS A 230 19.24 15.96 -2.23
CA LYS A 230 19.23 14.67 -1.55
C LYS A 230 18.01 13.86 -2.00
N GLN A 231 18.20 12.57 -2.26
CA GLN A 231 17.12 11.65 -2.57
C GLN A 231 16.66 10.92 -1.31
N ILE A 232 15.36 10.87 -1.09
CA ILE A 232 14.70 10.20 0.03
C ILE A 232 13.77 9.11 -0.52
N THR A 233 13.77 7.94 0.09
CA THR A 233 12.88 6.84 -0.30
C THR A 233 11.65 6.84 0.60
N PHE A 234 10.47 6.88 -0.01
CA PHE A 234 9.17 6.89 0.63
C PHE A 234 8.60 5.49 0.56
N ARG A 235 7.99 5.04 1.66
CA ARG A 235 7.14 3.83 1.63
C ARG A 235 5.84 4.06 2.35
N ILE A 236 4.76 3.53 1.78
CA ILE A 236 3.41 3.65 2.32
C ILE A 236 2.80 2.25 2.42
N TRP A 237 2.27 1.89 3.58
CA TRP A 237 1.67 0.58 3.81
C TRP A 237 0.50 0.65 4.79
N ALA A 238 -0.33 -0.38 4.78
CA ALA A 238 -1.27 -0.69 5.86
C ALA A 238 -0.59 -1.65 6.85
N GLU A 239 -0.49 -1.25 8.11
CA GLU A 239 0.16 -2.06 9.13
C GLU A 239 -0.71 -3.25 9.55
N GLY A 240 -0.28 -4.47 9.23
CA GLY A 240 -1.02 -5.68 9.55
C GLY A 240 -1.05 -6.11 11.02
N GLU A 241 -0.19 -5.57 11.90
CA GLU A 241 -0.27 -5.78 13.36
C GLU A 241 -1.08 -4.67 14.08
N ASP A 242 -1.53 -3.65 13.35
CA ASP A 242 -2.36 -2.59 13.91
C ASP A 242 -3.77 -3.12 14.21
N PRO A 243 -4.35 -2.87 15.40
CA PRO A 243 -5.67 -3.40 15.76
C PRO A 243 -6.78 -2.96 14.81
N GLU A 244 -6.64 -1.78 14.20
CA GLU A 244 -7.57 -1.20 13.23
C GLU A 244 -7.35 -1.74 11.81
N CYS A 245 -6.32 -2.55 11.57
CA CYS A 245 -6.08 -3.24 10.31
C CYS A 245 -6.75 -4.62 10.27
N ASP A 246 -8.07 -4.65 10.38
CA ASP A 246 -8.85 -5.88 10.41
C ASP A 246 -9.60 -6.14 9.08
N ASN A 247 -10.28 -7.28 9.03
CA ASN A 247 -10.99 -7.73 7.83
C ASN A 247 -12.25 -6.91 7.52
N ASP A 248 -12.69 -6.00 8.38
CA ASP A 248 -13.80 -5.09 8.08
C ASP A 248 -13.33 -3.89 7.22
N VAL A 249 -12.01 -3.67 7.13
CA VAL A 249 -11.37 -2.61 6.35
C VAL A 249 -10.99 -3.08 4.94
N GLN A 250 -11.97 -3.50 4.14
CA GLN A 250 -11.72 -3.98 2.76
C GLN A 250 -11.94 -2.90 1.70
N ASP A 251 -11.05 -2.85 0.73
CA ASP A 251 -11.10 -2.00 -0.46
C ASP A 251 -11.31 -0.52 -0.11
N ALA A 252 -10.67 -0.05 0.96
CA ALA A 252 -10.82 1.30 1.45
C ALA A 252 -10.07 2.31 0.57
N ASN A 253 -10.50 3.58 0.62
CA ASN A 253 -9.76 4.68 0.02
C ASN A 253 -9.00 5.47 1.08
N VAL A 254 -7.80 5.97 0.74
CA VAL A 254 -7.00 6.80 1.64
C VAL A 254 -6.36 7.97 0.89
N THR A 255 -6.29 9.11 1.54
CA THR A 255 -5.64 10.33 1.04
C THR A 255 -4.56 10.74 2.02
N PHE A 256 -3.32 10.83 1.54
CA PHE A 256 -2.21 11.44 2.27
C PHE A 256 -1.90 12.81 1.69
N GLN A 257 -1.97 13.80 2.56
CA GLN A 257 -1.40 15.13 2.33
C GLN A 257 -0.20 15.25 3.25
N MET A 258 0.96 15.57 2.70
CA MET A 258 2.20 15.73 3.46
C MET A 258 2.77 17.12 3.18
N LEU A 259 2.86 17.96 4.21
CA LEU A 259 3.53 19.25 4.14
C LEU A 259 4.90 19.10 4.79
N PHE A 260 5.96 19.32 4.01
CA PHE A 260 7.33 19.29 4.51
C PHE A 260 7.80 20.70 4.86
N GLY A 261 8.27 20.83 6.11
CA GLY A 261 8.84 22.03 6.69
C GLY A 261 10.32 21.89 6.98
N GLY A 262 10.99 23.02 7.15
CA GLY A 262 12.39 23.10 7.57
C GLY A 262 12.53 23.76 8.93
N ALA A 263 13.47 23.27 9.74
CA ALA A 263 13.85 23.86 11.01
C ALA A 263 15.37 23.93 11.17
N ASP A 264 15.83 24.82 12.05
CA ASP A 264 17.24 24.87 12.45
C ASP A 264 17.60 23.72 13.42
N GLU A 265 18.87 23.66 13.84
CA GLU A 265 19.39 22.66 14.77
C GLU A 265 18.72 22.68 16.15
N ASN A 266 18.06 23.78 16.51
CA ASN A 266 17.35 23.97 17.77
C ASN A 266 15.83 23.69 17.63
N GLY A 267 15.35 23.36 16.43
CA GLY A 267 13.94 23.12 16.15
C GLY A 267 13.12 24.38 15.88
N ASN A 268 13.77 25.53 15.64
CA ASN A 268 13.06 26.74 15.25
C ASN A 268 12.62 26.64 13.78
N SER A 269 11.31 26.75 13.55
CA SER A 269 10.71 26.68 12.21
C SER A 269 11.17 27.81 11.28
N PHE A 270 11.34 27.48 10.01
CA PHE A 270 11.51 28.44 8.90
C PHE A 270 10.20 28.76 8.16
N GLU A 271 9.08 28.19 8.61
CA GLU A 271 7.73 28.40 8.06
C GLU A 271 7.08 29.70 8.53
#